data_AF-A0A094P112-F1
#
_entry.id   AF-A0A094P112-F1
#
_cell.length_a   1.000
_cell.length_b   1.000
_cell.length_c   1.000
_cell.angle_alpha   90.00
_cell.angle_beta   90.00
_cell.angle_gamma   90.00
#
_symmetry.space_group_name_H-M   'P 1'
#
loop_
_entity.id
_entity.type
_entity.pdbx_description
1 polymer ?
#
loop_
_entity_poly.entity_id
_entity_poly.type
_entity_poly.pdbx_seq_one_letter_code
_entity_poly.pdbx_strand_id
1 'polypeptide(L)' 'MNVFVVVLASLMFLASFPMFTYAFVVPEVFAPWLFTAGILTATFAFAIPMVIMGRRR' A
#
# COMPACT_ATOMS: atom_id res chain seq x y z
N MET A 1 -11.39 2.52 -17.57
CA MET A 1 -10.53 2.60 -16.38
C MET A 1 -11.46 2.83 -15.21
N ASN A 2 -11.58 1.88 -14.28
CA ASN A 2 -12.58 1.99 -13.21
C ASN A 2 -12.08 2.99 -12.17
N VAL A 3 -12.65 4.21 -12.15
CA VAL A 3 -12.24 5.31 -11.26
C VAL A 3 -12.22 4.86 -9.80
N PHE A 4 -13.15 3.97 -9.41
CA PHE A 4 -13.20 3.42 -8.05
C PHE A 4 -11.91 2.68 -7.65
N VAL A 5 -11.35 1.89 -8.56
CA VAL A 5 -10.11 1.13 -8.30
C VAL A 5 -8.90 2.06 -8.22
N VAL A 6 -8.91 3.15 -9.00
CA VAL A 6 -7.85 4.18 -8.93
C VAL A 6 -7.89 4.88 -7.57
N VAL A 7 -9.09 5.30 -7.13
CA VAL A 7 -9.25 5.96 -5.82
C VAL A 7 -8.84 5.03 -4.68
N LEU A 8 -9.26 3.76 -4.72
CA LEU A 8 -8.88 2.77 -3.71
C LEU A 8 -7.36 2.56 -3.66
N ALA A 9 -6.71 2.44 -4.82
CA ALA A 9 -5.26 2.32 -4.93
C ALA A 9 -4.54 3.56 -4.37
N SER A 10 -5.02 4.77 -4.68
CA SER A 10 -4.46 6.01 -4.15
C SER A 10 -4.57 6.10 -2.63
N LEU A 11 -5.70 5.66 -2.04
CA LEU A 11 -5.88 5.62 -0.59
C LEU A 11 -4.95 4.60 0.08
N MET A 12 -4.81 3.41 -0.50
CA MET A 12 -3.86 2.40 -0.01
C MET A 12 -2.42 2.90 -0.07
N PHE A 13 -2.03 3.55 -1.18
CA PHE A 13 -0.72 4.15 -1.31
C PHE A 13 -0.50 5.22 -0.23
N LEU A 14 -1.47 6.10 -0.01
CA LEU A 14 -1.37 7.15 1.00
C LEU A 14 -1.26 6.57 2.42
N ALA A 15 -1.94 5.46 2.71
CA ALA A 15 -1.86 4.77 3.99
C ALA A 15 -0.49 4.13 4.27
N SER A 16 0.35 3.90 3.25
CA SER A 16 1.71 3.37 3.47
C SER A 16 2.63 4.38 4.19
N PHE A 17 2.48 5.68 3.94
CA PHE A 17 3.29 6.74 4.57
C PHE A 17 3.16 6.81 6.11
N PRO A 18 1.94 6.82 6.70
CA PRO A 18 1.80 6.76 8.14
C PRO A 18 2.32 5.44 8.72
N MET A 19 2.23 4.31 8.01
CA MET A 19 2.84 3.05 8.46
C MET A 19 4.37 3.14 8.54
N PHE A 20 5.01 3.73 7.53
CA PHE A 20 6.47 3.92 7.53
C PHE A 20 6.93 4.83 8.65
N THR A 21 6.22 5.94 8.89
CA THR A 21 6.57 6.88 9.95
C THR A 21 6.31 6.28 11.34
N TYR A 22 5.21 5.56 11.53
CA TYR A 22 4.88 4.94 12.81
C TYR A 22 5.82 3.78 13.16
N ALA A 23 6.46 3.14 12.17
CA ALA A 23 7.48 2.13 12.40
C ALA A 23 8.70 2.63 13.20
N PHE A 24 8.94 3.95 13.24
CA PHE A 24 10.01 4.55 14.04
C PHE A 24 9.61 4.92 15.48
N VAL A 25 8.33 4.76 15.82
CA VAL A 25 7.79 5.14 17.15
C VAL A 25 7.30 3.91 17.92
N VAL A 26 6.92 2.85 17.22
CA VAL A 26 6.48 1.58 17.81
C VAL A 26 7.68 0.83 18.45
N PRO A 27 7.46 -0.08 19.41
CA PRO A 27 8.53 -0.88 19.99
C PRO A 27 9.34 -1.65 18.93
N GLU A 28 10.65 -1.77 19.13
CA GLU A 28 11.60 -2.34 18.16
C GLU A 28 11.19 -3.72 17.62
N VAL A 29 10.51 -4.52 18.44
CA VAL A 29 10.01 -5.85 18.07
C VAL A 29 8.98 -5.78 16.93
N PHE A 30 8.17 -4.71 16.87
CA PHE A 30 7.12 -4.54 15.86
C PHE A 30 7.52 -3.62 14.70
N ALA A 31 8.55 -2.78 14.88
CA ALA A 31 9.06 -1.87 13.86
C ALA A 31 9.31 -2.53 12.49
N PRO A 32 10.05 -3.66 12.38
CA PRO A 32 10.31 -4.29 11.08
C PRO A 32 9.04 -4.86 10.44
N TRP A 33 8.10 -5.39 11.24
CA TRP A 33 6.84 -5.91 10.73
C TRP A 33 5.95 -4.80 10.17
N LEU A 34 5.86 -3.68 10.88
CA LEU A 34 5.07 -2.53 10.45
C LEU A 34 5.67 -1.86 9.21
N PHE A 35 7.00 -1.72 9.16
CA PHE A 35 7.70 -1.20 7.99
C PHE A 35 7.47 -2.10 6.77
N THR A 36 7.59 -3.42 6.94
CA THR A 36 7.33 -4.40 5.87
C THR A 36 5.88 -4.36 5.42
N ALA A 37 4.92 -4.23 6.34
CA ALA A 37 3.50 -4.05 6.00
C ALA A 37 3.26 -2.78 5.17
N GLY A 38 3.97 -1.69 5.48
CA GLY A 38 3.97 -0.47 4.66
C GLY A 38 4.47 -0.73 3.23
N ILE A 39 5.58 -1.46 3.06
CA ILE A 39 6.14 -1.82 1.74
C ILE A 39 5.11 -2.63 0.94
N LEU A 40 4.53 -3.65 1.57
CA LEU A 40 3.52 -4.49 0.92
C LEU A 40 2.29 -3.68 0.53
N THR A 41 1.81 -2.79 1.41
CA THR A 41 0.66 -1.92 1.16
C THR A 41 0.91 -1.00 -0.04
N ALA A 42 2.08 -0.35 -0.11
CA ALA A 42 2.48 0.47 -1.25
C ALA A 42 2.58 -0.36 -2.54
N THR A 43 3.14 -1.57 -2.46
CA THR A 43 3.29 -2.46 -3.61
C THR A 43 1.93 -2.93 -4.14
N PHE A 44 1.00 -3.32 -3.25
CA PHE A 44 -0.35 -3.71 -3.62
C PHE A 44 -1.16 -2.56 -4.23
N ALA A 45 -0.95 -1.33 -3.74
CA ALA A 45 -1.58 -0.15 -4.31
C ALA A 45 -1.27 0.01 -5.81
N PHE A 46 -0.08 -0.39 -6.27
CA PHE A 46 0.27 -0.38 -7.70
C PHE A 46 -0.07 -1.69 -8.42
N ALA A 47 0.07 -2.84 -7.75
CA ALA A 47 -0.19 -4.15 -8.34
C ALA A 47 -1.68 -4.37 -8.66
N ILE A 48 -2.61 -3.90 -7.81
CA ILE A 48 -4.05 -4.05 -7.99
C ILE A 48 -4.52 -3.39 -9.31
N PRO A 49 -4.20 -2.11 -9.58
CA PRO A 49 -4.48 -1.49 -10.89
C PRO A 49 -3.86 -2.26 -12.05
N MET A 50 -2.59 -2.68 -11.96
CA MET A 50 -1.90 -3.36 -13.07
C MET A 50 -2.50 -4.73 -13.39
N VAL A 51 -2.81 -5.55 -12.39
CA VAL A 51 -3.31 -6.92 -12.59
C VAL A 51 -4.80 -6.94 -12.95
N ILE A 52 -5.61 -6.09 -12.30
CA ILE A 52 -7.06 -6.04 -12.54
C ILE A 52 -7.39 -5.24 -13.80
N MET A 53 -6.69 -4.13 -14.08
CA MET A 53 -6.97 -3.32 -15.27
C MET A 53 -6.11 -3.66 -16.49
N GLY A 54 -4.94 -4.29 -16.32
CA GLY A 54 -4.10 -4.75 -17.44
C GLY A 54 -4.72 -5.93 -18.21
N ARG A 55 -5.63 -6.67 -17.58
CA ARG A 55 -6.47 -7.67 -18.24
C ARG A 55 -7.67 -7.01 -18.95
N ARG A 56 -7.40 -6.19 -19.97
CA ARG A 56 -8.42 -5.87 -20.98
C ARG A 56 -8.32 -6.90 -22.10
N ARG A 57 -9.25 -7.85 -22.12
CA ARG A 57 -9.78 -8.40 -23.37
C ARG A 57 -10.98 -7.57 -23.77
#